data_AF-A0A969EM36-F1
#
_entry.id   AF-A0A969EM36-F1
#
_cell.length_a   1.000
_cell.length_b   1.000
_cell.length_c   1.000
_cell.angle_alpha   90.00
_cell.angle_beta   90.00
_cell.angle_gamma   90.00
#
_symmetry.space_group_name_H-M   'P 1'
#
loop_
_entity.id
_entity.type
_entity.pdbx_description
1 polymer ?
#
loop_
_entity_poly.entity_id
_entity_poly.type
_entity_poly.pdbx_seq_one_letter_code
_entity_poly.pdbx_strand_id
1 'polypeptide(L)'
;MDSTADVTATDSQCTLREAIANADADSDTTGGDCAAGSGTDTISFDPSIFQGTITLSGTELSINSDLFIDGPNAGITVDGNATSRVFLVNSGTVTFNNLIITNGNLAGAGTLVGGGIRNSGNLTINDSRIDSNSLFSTNF
;
A
#
# COMPACT_ATOMS: atom_id res chain seq x y z
N MET A 1 9.85 -6.98 3.16
CA MET A 1 8.89 -6.80 4.27
C MET A 1 8.38 -8.16 4.71
N ASP A 2 8.15 -8.37 6.01
CA ASP A 2 7.95 -9.70 6.63
C ASP A 2 6.75 -9.78 7.59
N SER A 3 5.96 -8.72 7.70
CA SER A 3 4.77 -8.72 8.56
C SER A 3 3.52 -8.21 7.88
N THR A 4 2.39 -8.87 8.12
CA THR A 4 1.07 -8.44 7.62
C THR A 4 0.41 -7.39 8.48
N ALA A 5 1.06 -6.94 9.56
CA ALA A 5 0.55 -5.85 10.38
C ALA A 5 0.53 -4.52 9.59
N ASP A 6 -0.38 -3.64 9.98
CA ASP A 6 -0.41 -2.25 9.51
C ASP A 6 -0.12 -1.30 10.67
N VAL A 7 1.16 -1.19 11.02
CA VAL A 7 1.66 -0.36 12.12
C VAL A 7 2.99 0.26 11.70
N THR A 8 3.33 1.40 12.28
CA THR A 8 4.69 1.95 12.22
C THR A 8 5.27 1.91 13.64
N ALA A 9 6.12 0.93 13.94
CA ALA A 9 6.69 0.74 15.26
C ALA A 9 8.04 0.03 15.17
N THR A 10 9.02 0.49 15.95
CA THR A 10 10.32 -0.18 16.06
C THR A 10 10.20 -1.49 16.83
N ASP A 11 9.84 -2.57 16.13
CA ASP A 11 9.51 -3.88 16.70
C ASP A 11 10.20 -5.07 16.01
N SER A 12 11.18 -4.78 15.14
CA SER A 12 11.90 -5.75 14.31
C SER A 12 11.03 -6.47 13.28
N GLN A 13 9.90 -5.90 12.89
CA GLN A 13 9.08 -6.36 11.78
C GLN A 13 8.96 -5.26 10.74
N CYS A 14 9.26 -5.59 9.48
CA CYS A 14 9.06 -4.67 8.37
C CYS A 14 7.65 -4.84 7.81
N THR A 15 6.75 -3.91 8.12
CA THR A 15 5.41 -3.84 7.52
C THR A 15 5.44 -3.18 6.12
N LEU A 16 4.35 -3.31 5.36
CA LEU A 16 4.22 -2.61 4.07
C LEU A 16 4.26 -1.09 4.25
N ARG A 17 3.64 -0.56 5.31
CA ARG A 17 3.61 0.89 5.59
C ARG A 17 5.00 1.44 5.87
N GLU A 18 5.80 0.71 6.63
CA GLU A 18 7.18 1.06 6.94
C GLU A 18 8.11 0.96 5.73
N ALA A 19 7.94 -0.10 4.92
CA ALA A 19 8.72 -0.27 3.70
C ALA A 19 8.46 0.89 2.70
N ILE A 20 7.20 1.32 2.57
CA ILE A 20 6.85 2.48 1.75
C ILE A 20 7.44 3.77 2.34
N ALA A 21 7.39 3.95 3.67
CA ALA A 21 7.95 5.14 4.31
C ALA A 21 9.47 5.27 4.08
N ASN A 22 10.22 4.17 4.17
CA ASN A 22 11.66 4.17 3.91
C ASN A 22 11.99 4.42 2.43
N ALA A 23 11.20 3.85 1.51
CA ALA A 23 11.33 4.08 0.07
C ALA A 23 11.07 5.56 -0.30
N ASP A 24 10.00 6.14 0.23
CA ASP A 24 9.68 7.55 0.01
C ASP A 24 10.72 8.51 0.60
N ALA A 25 11.40 8.09 1.68
CA ALA A 25 12.36 8.92 2.40
C ALA A 25 13.82 8.75 1.96
N ASP A 26 14.12 7.81 1.06
CA ASP A 26 15.50 7.42 0.69
C ASP A 26 16.41 7.17 1.91
N SER A 27 15.83 6.69 3.01
CA SER A 27 16.52 6.54 4.30
C SER A 27 15.78 5.56 5.22
N ASP A 28 16.46 5.06 6.27
CA ASP A 28 15.82 4.27 7.32
C ASP A 28 15.13 5.21 8.32
N THR A 29 13.79 5.16 8.31
CA THR A 29 12.91 5.92 9.22
C THR A 29 12.27 5.02 10.28
N THR A 30 12.58 3.73 10.25
CA THR A 30 11.93 2.67 11.05
C THR A 30 12.77 2.24 12.25
N GLY A 31 14.07 2.55 12.24
CA GLY A 31 14.99 2.13 13.30
C GLY A 31 15.52 0.72 13.05
N GLY A 32 15.64 0.33 11.78
CA GLY A 32 16.21 -0.93 11.34
C GLY A 32 15.22 -2.03 11.01
N ASP A 33 13.91 -1.80 11.13
CA ASP A 33 12.91 -2.82 10.79
C ASP A 33 12.90 -3.08 9.29
N CYS A 34 12.82 -2.01 8.48
CA CYS A 34 12.93 -2.07 7.03
C CYS A 34 14.29 -1.53 6.56
N ALA A 35 14.76 -2.01 5.41
CA ALA A 35 15.91 -1.42 4.74
C ALA A 35 15.62 0.05 4.36
N ALA A 36 16.64 0.89 4.39
CA ALA A 36 16.57 2.25 3.85
C ALA A 36 16.30 2.21 2.34
N GLY A 37 15.44 3.11 1.85
CA GLY A 37 15.22 3.29 0.41
C GLY A 37 16.39 3.98 -0.29
N SER A 38 16.43 3.91 -1.61
CA SER A 38 17.32 4.72 -2.44
C SER A 38 16.88 4.79 -3.90
N GLY A 39 16.41 5.97 -4.33
CA GLY A 39 16.04 6.24 -5.71
C GLY A 39 14.77 5.52 -6.12
N THR A 40 14.89 4.47 -6.94
CA THR A 40 13.76 3.63 -7.31
C THR A 40 13.82 2.33 -6.52
N ASP A 41 12.83 2.12 -5.66
CA ASP A 41 12.83 1.00 -4.73
C ASP A 41 11.95 -0.16 -5.20
N THR A 42 12.21 -1.35 -4.64
CA THR A 42 11.38 -2.54 -4.81
C THR A 42 11.02 -3.11 -3.45
N ILE A 43 9.73 -3.16 -3.15
CA ILE A 43 9.19 -3.83 -1.97
C ILE A 43 8.81 -5.25 -2.35
N SER A 44 9.54 -6.21 -1.79
CA SER A 44 9.24 -7.64 -1.87
C SER A 44 8.71 -8.18 -0.54
N PHE A 45 7.88 -9.21 -0.62
CA PHE A 45 7.29 -9.89 0.54
C PHE A 45 8.15 -11.08 0.94
N ASP A 46 8.33 -11.30 2.24
CA ASP A 46 8.96 -12.51 2.75
C ASP A 46 8.06 -13.74 2.46
N PRO A 47 8.62 -14.90 2.09
CA PRO A 47 7.84 -16.11 1.84
C PRO A 47 6.93 -16.54 2.98
N SER A 48 7.27 -16.21 4.24
CA SER A 48 6.48 -16.55 5.42
C SER A 48 5.09 -15.88 5.47
N ILE A 49 4.90 -14.78 4.74
CA ILE A 49 3.64 -14.02 4.70
C ILE A 49 2.93 -14.12 3.35
N PHE A 50 3.37 -15.00 2.44
CA PHE A 50 2.68 -15.21 1.17
C PHE A 50 1.23 -15.62 1.40
N GLN A 51 0.31 -15.05 0.61
CA GLN A 51 -1.16 -15.18 0.77
C GLN A 51 -1.73 -14.53 2.04
N GLY A 52 -0.92 -13.76 2.78
CA GLY A 52 -1.37 -12.94 3.89
C GLY A 52 -2.32 -11.82 3.44
N THR A 53 -3.06 -11.30 4.42
CA THR A 53 -3.86 -10.09 4.27
C THR A 53 -3.28 -8.99 5.15
N ILE A 54 -2.90 -7.89 4.51
CA ILE A 54 -2.54 -6.63 5.17
C ILE A 54 -3.82 -5.82 5.30
N THR A 55 -4.40 -5.81 6.49
CA THR A 55 -5.60 -5.03 6.80
C THR A 55 -5.21 -3.67 7.33
N LEU A 56 -5.61 -2.60 6.63
CA LEU A 56 -5.27 -1.24 7.01
C LEU A 56 -5.99 -0.79 8.29
N SER A 57 -5.28 0.05 9.05
CA SER A 57 -5.63 0.56 10.38
C SER A 57 -6.41 1.90 10.33
N GLY A 58 -7.01 2.22 9.18
CA GLY A 58 -7.85 3.42 9.00
C GLY A 58 -7.17 4.59 8.28
N THR A 59 -5.97 4.39 7.74
CA THR A 59 -5.31 5.36 6.87
C THR A 59 -4.78 4.69 5.61
N GLU A 60 -4.77 5.42 4.50
CA GLU A 60 -4.26 4.95 3.21
C GLU A 60 -2.74 4.74 3.22
N LEU A 61 -2.23 3.90 2.32
CA LEU A 61 -0.81 3.79 2.02
C LEU A 61 -0.44 4.86 0.99
N SER A 62 0.28 5.89 1.44
CA SER A 62 0.74 6.99 0.58
C SER A 62 2.08 6.64 -0.05
N ILE A 63 2.20 6.81 -1.37
CA ILE A 63 3.42 6.61 -2.16
C ILE A 63 3.77 7.93 -2.84
N ASN A 64 5.02 8.37 -2.69
CA ASN A 64 5.51 9.66 -3.15
C ASN A 64 6.76 9.55 -4.06
N SER A 65 7.41 8.39 -4.15
CA SER A 65 8.57 8.12 -5.02
C SER A 65 8.30 7.06 -6.11
N ASP A 66 9.32 6.77 -6.92
CA ASP A 66 9.27 5.68 -7.90
C ASP A 66 9.38 4.33 -7.16
N LEU A 67 8.40 3.45 -7.35
CA LEU A 67 8.25 2.28 -6.49
C LEU A 67 7.70 1.06 -7.24
N PHE A 68 8.35 -0.08 -7.05
CA PHE A 68 7.81 -1.39 -7.40
C PHE A 68 7.28 -2.08 -6.14
N ILE A 69 6.04 -2.55 -6.17
CA ILE A 69 5.50 -3.43 -5.13
C ILE A 69 5.25 -4.80 -5.77
N ASP A 70 6.14 -5.74 -5.46
CA ASP A 70 6.21 -7.05 -6.09
C ASP A 70 5.61 -8.12 -5.18
N GLY A 71 4.30 -8.31 -5.33
CA GLY A 71 3.58 -9.39 -4.67
C GLY A 71 4.03 -10.78 -5.12
N PRO A 72 3.82 -11.83 -4.29
CA PRO A 72 4.08 -13.19 -4.71
C PRO A 72 3.09 -13.62 -5.82
N ASN A 73 3.46 -14.61 -6.64
CA ASN A 73 2.57 -15.14 -7.69
C ASN A 73 1.19 -15.60 -7.19
N ALA A 74 1.09 -16.01 -5.93
CA ALA A 74 -0.17 -16.40 -5.29
C ALA A 74 -1.11 -15.20 -4.97
N GLY A 75 -0.60 -13.97 -5.10
CA GLY A 75 -1.25 -12.75 -4.66
C GLY A 75 -0.95 -12.44 -3.20
N ILE A 76 -0.93 -11.14 -2.87
CA ILE A 76 -1.01 -10.63 -1.50
C ILE A 76 -2.21 -9.68 -1.39
N THR A 77 -2.99 -9.81 -0.32
CA THR A 77 -4.17 -8.95 -0.14
C THR A 77 -3.80 -7.70 0.65
N VAL A 78 -4.16 -6.54 0.11
CA VAL A 78 -4.12 -5.25 0.81
C VAL A 78 -5.56 -4.78 0.93
N ASP A 79 -6.07 -4.84 2.14
CA ASP A 79 -7.47 -4.63 2.50
C ASP A 79 -7.64 -3.28 3.20
N GLY A 80 -8.37 -2.34 2.59
CA GLY A 80 -8.63 -1.01 3.16
C GLY A 80 -9.56 -1.00 4.38
N ASN A 81 -10.01 -2.17 4.81
CA ASN A 81 -10.83 -2.44 5.98
C ASN A 81 -12.16 -1.67 5.99
N ALA A 82 -12.66 -1.29 4.81
CA ALA A 82 -13.79 -0.39 4.62
C ALA A 82 -13.71 0.93 5.42
N THR A 83 -12.51 1.35 5.83
CA THR A 83 -12.27 2.53 6.69
C THR A 83 -11.39 3.57 6.03
N SER A 84 -10.63 3.19 4.99
CA SER A 84 -9.74 4.09 4.27
C SER A 84 -9.65 3.72 2.80
N ARG A 85 -9.14 4.64 1.98
CA ARG A 85 -8.62 4.27 0.66
C ARG A 85 -7.44 3.32 0.84
N VAL A 86 -7.23 2.37 -0.07
CA VAL A 86 -6.08 1.45 0.05
C VAL A 86 -4.76 2.16 -0.30
N PHE A 87 -4.64 2.67 -1.52
CA PHE A 87 -3.42 3.33 -2.00
C PHE A 87 -3.67 4.76 -2.50
N LEU A 88 -2.78 5.67 -2.11
CA LEU A 88 -2.65 7.00 -2.69
C LEU A 88 -1.27 7.14 -3.34
N VAL A 89 -1.24 7.16 -4.67
CA VAL A 89 -0.03 7.49 -5.44
C VAL A 89 -0.06 9.00 -5.72
N ASN A 90 0.73 9.78 -4.98
CA ASN A 90 0.80 11.23 -5.14
C ASN A 90 1.69 11.64 -6.32
N SER A 91 2.78 10.90 -6.55
CA SER A 91 3.79 11.15 -7.57
C SER A 91 4.54 9.86 -7.91
N GLY A 92 5.52 9.97 -8.80
CA GLY A 92 6.38 8.85 -9.19
C GLY A 92 5.80 7.94 -10.27
N THR A 93 6.62 6.99 -10.68
CA THR A 93 6.29 5.85 -11.54
C THR A 93 6.19 4.62 -10.67
N VAL A 94 4.96 4.15 -10.46
CA VAL A 94 4.65 3.05 -9.55
C VAL A 94 4.20 1.83 -10.34
N THR A 95 4.68 0.66 -9.96
CA THR A 95 4.22 -0.62 -10.51
C THR A 95 3.69 -1.51 -9.40
N PHE A 96 2.47 -1.99 -9.55
CA PHE A 96 1.87 -3.02 -8.70
C PHE A 96 1.87 -4.35 -9.45
N ASN A 97 2.57 -5.34 -8.91
CA ASN A 97 2.61 -6.70 -9.45
C ASN A 97 1.95 -7.65 -8.45
N ASN A 98 1.02 -8.49 -8.92
CA ASN A 98 0.41 -9.56 -8.13
C ASN A 98 -0.22 -9.10 -6.79
N LEU A 99 -0.89 -7.96 -6.78
CA LEU A 99 -1.63 -7.47 -5.61
C LEU A 99 -3.14 -7.75 -5.72
N ILE A 100 -3.78 -8.00 -4.57
CA ILE A 100 -5.23 -7.99 -4.44
C ILE A 100 -5.60 -6.75 -3.61
N ILE A 101 -6.15 -5.73 -4.26
CA ILE A 101 -6.48 -4.43 -3.66
C ILE A 101 -7.98 -4.39 -3.43
N THR A 102 -8.39 -4.47 -2.16
CA THR A 102 -9.80 -4.72 -1.83
C THR A 102 -10.31 -3.90 -0.64
N ASN A 103 -11.64 -3.85 -0.51
CA ASN A 103 -12.35 -3.26 0.62
C ASN A 103 -11.92 -1.84 0.99
N GLY A 104 -11.40 -1.08 0.02
CA GLY A 104 -11.10 0.33 0.19
C GLY A 104 -12.37 1.17 0.20
N ASN A 105 -12.50 2.04 1.20
CA ASN A 105 -13.62 2.96 1.36
C ASN A 105 -13.15 4.29 1.95
N LEU A 106 -13.31 5.36 1.19
CA LEU A 106 -13.07 6.71 1.68
C LEU A 106 -14.41 7.35 2.09
N ALA A 107 -14.67 7.42 3.39
CA ALA A 107 -15.86 8.07 3.94
C ALA A 107 -15.65 9.60 4.06
N GLY A 108 -16.55 10.42 3.52
CA GLY A 108 -16.52 11.88 3.66
C GLY A 108 -17.26 12.63 2.54
N ALA A 109 -17.63 13.89 2.76
CA ALA A 109 -18.19 14.75 1.70
C ALA A 109 -17.09 15.66 1.12
N GLY A 110 -16.91 15.63 -0.21
CA GLY A 110 -15.97 16.51 -0.95
C GLY A 110 -14.95 15.74 -1.79
N THR A 111 -14.82 16.11 -3.08
CA THR A 111 -13.89 15.59 -4.11
C THR A 111 -13.22 14.23 -3.79
N LEU A 112 -14.02 13.20 -3.54
CA LEU A 112 -13.53 11.87 -3.27
C LEU A 112 -13.22 11.16 -4.59
N VAL A 113 -12.02 10.63 -4.74
CA VAL A 113 -11.56 9.93 -5.95
C VAL A 113 -11.02 8.56 -5.57
N GLY A 114 -11.78 7.50 -5.86
CA GLY A 114 -11.40 6.10 -5.64
C GLY A 114 -11.34 5.63 -4.18
N GLY A 115 -12.05 4.55 -3.84
CA GLY A 115 -11.88 3.83 -2.57
C GLY A 115 -10.70 2.86 -2.62
N GLY A 116 -10.36 2.31 -3.78
CA GLY A 116 -9.22 1.40 -3.91
C GLY A 116 -7.92 2.19 -4.05
N ILE A 117 -7.80 2.90 -5.18
CA ILE A 117 -6.58 3.60 -5.56
C ILE A 117 -6.94 5.01 -6.03
N ARG A 118 -6.15 5.99 -5.61
CA ARG A 118 -6.08 7.32 -6.23
C ARG A 118 -4.68 7.52 -6.76
N ASN A 119 -4.57 7.83 -8.04
CA ASN A 119 -3.30 8.05 -8.69
C ASN A 119 -3.21 9.46 -9.27
N SER A 120 -2.14 10.16 -8.94
CA SER A 120 -1.74 11.45 -9.53
C SER A 120 -0.38 11.37 -10.26
N GLY A 121 0.26 10.19 -10.27
CA GLY A 121 1.52 9.89 -10.99
C GLY A 121 1.31 8.94 -12.18
N ASN A 122 2.32 8.12 -12.48
CA ASN A 122 2.23 7.03 -13.45
C ASN A 122 2.04 5.71 -12.69
N LEU A 123 1.00 4.94 -13.04
CA LEU A 123 0.70 3.68 -12.38
C LEU A 123 0.55 2.56 -13.41
N THR A 124 1.41 1.55 -13.30
CA THR A 124 1.29 0.28 -14.02
C THR A 124 0.79 -0.79 -13.06
N ILE A 125 -0.15 -1.63 -13.52
CA ILE A 125 -0.73 -2.70 -12.72
C ILE A 125 -0.69 -3.99 -13.54
N ASN A 126 0.07 -4.97 -13.06
CA ASN A 126 0.22 -6.27 -13.71
C ASN A 126 -0.29 -7.38 -12.79
N ASP A 127 -0.99 -8.35 -13.38
CA ASP A 127 -1.43 -9.60 -12.72
C ASP A 127 -2.11 -9.39 -11.35
N SER A 128 -2.78 -8.25 -11.19
CA SER A 128 -3.38 -7.81 -9.94
C SER A 128 -4.90 -7.79 -10.05
N ARG A 129 -5.57 -7.89 -8.91
CA ARG A 129 -7.03 -7.81 -8.80
C ARG A 129 -7.41 -6.58 -7.99
N ILE A 130 -8.36 -5.81 -8.48
CA ILE A 130 -8.92 -4.63 -7.81
C ILE A 130 -10.43 -4.83 -7.71
N ASP A 131 -10.95 -5.10 -6.52
CA ASP A 131 -12.37 -5.40 -6.34
C ASP A 131 -12.91 -4.92 -4.99
N SER A 132 -14.24 -4.92 -4.83
CA SER A 132 -14.90 -4.59 -3.55
C SER A 132 -14.51 -3.22 -2.95
N ASN A 133 -14.04 -2.30 -3.80
CA ASN A 133 -13.69 -0.94 -3.43
C ASN A 133 -14.88 0.00 -3.70
N SER A 134 -15.15 0.92 -2.78
CA SER A 134 -16.30 1.82 -2.86
C SER A 134 -15.95 3.26 -2.48
N LEU A 135 -16.71 4.21 -3.01
CA LEU A 135 -16.75 5.58 -2.51
C LEU A 135 -18.07 5.73 -1.75
N PHE A 136 -18.01 6.07 -0.46
CA PHE A 136 -19.22 6.41 0.26
C PHE A 136 -19.51 7.92 0.09
N SER A 137 -20.37 8.25 -0.87
CA SER A 137 -20.97 9.59 -0.97
C SER A 137 -22.31 9.57 -0.24
N THR A 138 -22.40 10.30 0.89
CA THR A 138 -23.70 10.65 1.46
C THR A 138 -24.34 11.71 0.58
N ASN A 139 -25.21 11.31 -0.35
CA ASN A 139 -26.22 12.22 -0.87
C ASN A 139 -27.40 12.19 0.11
N PHE A 140 -27.48 13.19 0.99
CA PHE A 140 -28.69 13.55 1.71
C PHE A 140 -29.03 15.00 1.39
#